data_AF-D4GLV8-F1
#
_entry.id   AF-D4GLV8-F1
#
_cell.length_a   1.000
_cell.length_b   1.000
_cell.length_c   1.000
_cell.angle_alpha   90.00
_cell.angle_beta   90.00
_cell.angle_gamma   90.00
#
_symmetry.space_group_name_H-M   'P 1'
#
loop_
_entity.id
_entity.type
_entity.pdbx_description
1 polymer ?
#
loop_
_entity_poly.entity_id
_entity_poly.type
_entity_poly.pdbx_seq_one_letter_code
_entity_poly.pdbx_strand_id
1 'polypeptide(L)'
;MMIWLMLATLAVVFVVGFQLLTAGSRHAAQALSKRLQLPPVHIESMLSQMGKEAAKEFTDYIAGDNEAHLNNGAAVLLIWQVLIVDGSDENTWRWHSVLTRAGFSATLTRQQLLLALGFLRQLEPDSQELNALREQYNARVTQQGVELEGETTKVSNLVSLSAWRDRH
;
A
#
# COMPACT_ATOMS: atom_id res chain seq x y z
N MET A 1 -30.56 -3.84 -44.21
CA MET A 1 -31.11 -4.25 -42.89
C MET A 1 -30.24 -5.27 -42.14
N MET A 2 -29.32 -6.02 -42.79
CA MET A 2 -28.50 -7.05 -42.10
C MET A 2 -27.16 -6.54 -41.53
N ILE A 3 -26.53 -5.55 -42.17
CA ILE A 3 -25.26 -4.96 -41.71
C ILE A 3 -25.38 -4.30 -40.33
N TRP A 4 -26.49 -3.60 -40.08
CA TRP A 4 -26.74 -2.94 -38.79
C TRP A 4 -26.85 -3.94 -37.64
N LEU A 5 -27.46 -5.10 -37.87
CA LEU A 5 -27.55 -6.17 -36.88
C LEU A 5 -26.17 -6.76 -36.57
N MET A 6 -25.35 -7.06 -37.59
CA MET A 6 -24.00 -7.57 -37.38
C MET A 6 -23.09 -6.57 -36.65
N LEU A 7 -23.17 -5.28 -36.99
CA LEU A 7 -22.43 -4.23 -36.30
C LEU A 7 -22.85 -4.08 -34.84
N ALA A 8 -24.16 -4.18 -34.55
CA ALA A 8 -24.68 -4.12 -33.20
C ALA A 8 -24.19 -5.28 -32.33
N THR A 9 -24.21 -6.52 -32.83
CA THR A 9 -23.67 -7.67 -32.09
C THR A 9 -22.16 -7.57 -31.85
N LEU A 10 -21.40 -7.13 -32.85
CA LEU A 10 -19.96 -6.95 -32.70
C LEU A 10 -19.62 -5.88 -31.65
N ALA A 11 -20.34 -4.76 -31.66
CA ALA A 11 -20.17 -3.70 -30.67
C ALA A 11 -20.47 -4.19 -29.24
N VAL A 12 -21.54 -4.97 -29.05
CA VAL A 12 -21.89 -5.53 -27.73
C VAL A 12 -20.82 -6.50 -27.23
N VAL A 13 -20.35 -7.42 -28.08
CA VAL A 13 -19.28 -8.35 -27.71
C VAL A 13 -17.99 -7.61 -27.38
N PHE A 14 -17.66 -6.58 -28.16
CA PHE A 14 -16.48 -5.75 -27.92
C PHE A 14 -16.58 -5.01 -26.58
N VAL A 15 -17.73 -4.39 -26.28
CA VAL A 15 -17.97 -3.70 -25.00
C VAL A 15 -17.92 -4.69 -23.84
N VAL A 16 -18.57 -5.86 -23.93
CA VAL A 16 -18.56 -6.88 -22.87
C VAL A 16 -17.15 -7.46 -22.66
N GLY A 17 -16.42 -7.73 -23.73
CA GLY A 17 -15.04 -8.19 -23.67
C GLY A 17 -14.13 -7.15 -23.01
N PHE A 18 -14.24 -5.88 -23.42
CA PHE A 18 -13.51 -4.77 -22.82
C PHE A 18 -13.88 -4.55 -21.34
N GLN A 19 -15.16 -4.69 -20.99
CA GLN A 19 -15.67 -4.56 -19.62
C GLN A 19 -15.15 -5.68 -18.71
N LEU A 20 -15.11 -6.93 -19.19
CA LEU A 20 -14.54 -8.05 -18.44
C LEU A 20 -13.05 -7.86 -18.17
N LEU A 21 -12.31 -7.30 -19.13
CA LEU A 21 -10.89 -7.00 -18.99
C LEU A 21 -10.59 -5.82 -18.04
N THR A 22 -11.56 -4.93 -17.83
CA THR A 22 -11.41 -3.70 -17.01
C THR A 22 -12.14 -3.76 -15.67
N ALA A 23 -13.09 -4.67 -15.48
CA ALA A 23 -13.83 -4.83 -14.22
C ALA A 23 -12.95 -5.34 -13.08
N GLY A 24 -12.02 -6.26 -13.38
CA GLY A 24 -11.08 -6.81 -12.40
C GLY A 24 -10.17 -5.74 -11.80
N SER A 25 -9.63 -4.85 -12.65
CA SER A 25 -8.68 -3.82 -12.19
C SER A 25 -9.33 -2.80 -11.26
N ARG A 26 -10.54 -2.34 -11.60
CA ARG A 26 -11.31 -1.41 -10.78
C ARG A 26 -11.73 -2.05 -9.45
N HIS A 27 -12.14 -3.32 -9.46
CA HIS A 27 -12.47 -4.04 -8.23
C HIS A 27 -11.24 -4.19 -7.32
N ALA A 28 -10.08 -4.51 -7.87
CA ALA A 28 -8.85 -4.69 -7.11
C ALA A 28 -8.38 -3.40 -6.42
N ALA A 29 -8.41 -2.28 -7.14
CA ALA A 29 -8.11 -0.96 -6.57
C ALA A 29 -9.10 -0.58 -5.44
N GLN A 30 -10.40 -0.86 -5.64
CA GLN A 30 -11.42 -0.63 -4.62
C GLN A 30 -11.25 -1.53 -3.40
N ALA A 31 -10.87 -2.79 -3.58
CA ALA A 31 -10.59 -3.73 -2.50
C ALA A 31 -9.42 -3.25 -1.63
N LEU A 32 -8.33 -2.80 -2.25
CA LEU A 32 -7.20 -2.20 -1.53
C LEU A 32 -7.63 -0.92 -0.78
N SER A 33 -8.41 -0.03 -1.42
CA SER A 33 -8.94 1.19 -0.80
C SER A 33 -9.77 0.88 0.44
N LYS A 34 -10.67 -0.10 0.32
CA LYS A 34 -11.56 -0.53 1.39
C LYS A 34 -10.78 -1.17 2.53
N ARG A 35 -9.77 -1.99 2.23
CA ARG A 35 -8.91 -2.63 3.24
C ARG A 35 -8.11 -1.60 4.03
N LEU A 36 -7.60 -0.57 3.36
CA LEU A 36 -6.88 0.55 3.96
C LEU A 36 -7.80 1.59 4.62
N GLN A 37 -9.11 1.50 4.42
CA GLN A 37 -10.10 2.49 4.87
C GLN A 37 -9.79 3.91 4.35
N LEU A 38 -9.32 4.00 3.09
CA LEU A 38 -8.93 5.24 2.44
C LEU A 38 -9.95 5.67 1.38
N PRO A 39 -10.04 6.99 1.10
CA PRO A 39 -10.65 7.48 -0.12
C PRO A 39 -9.99 6.88 -1.38
N PRO A 40 -10.76 6.44 -2.39
CA PRO A 40 -10.22 5.83 -3.62
C PRO A 40 -9.19 6.68 -4.36
N VAL A 41 -9.32 8.00 -4.25
CA VAL A 41 -8.46 8.99 -4.93
C VAL A 41 -6.96 8.75 -4.70
N HIS A 42 -6.55 8.22 -3.55
CA HIS A 42 -5.12 7.94 -3.30
C HIS A 42 -4.58 6.83 -4.20
N ILE A 43 -5.36 5.76 -4.38
CA ILE A 43 -4.97 4.64 -5.22
C ILE A 43 -5.12 5.04 -6.69
N GLU A 44 -6.20 5.74 -7.04
CA GLU A 44 -6.41 6.24 -8.40
C GLU A 44 -5.30 7.20 -8.84
N SER A 45 -4.84 8.08 -7.95
CA SER A 45 -3.71 8.99 -8.21
C SER A 45 -2.42 8.21 -8.46
N MET A 46 -2.11 7.23 -7.61
CA MET A 46 -0.95 6.37 -7.80
C MET A 46 -1.01 5.63 -9.14
N LEU A 47 -2.14 4.99 -9.46
CA LEU A 47 -2.35 4.26 -10.72
C LEU A 47 -2.21 5.18 -11.94
N SER A 48 -2.69 6.43 -11.85
CA SER A 48 -2.57 7.40 -12.96
C SER A 48 -1.11 7.74 -13.30
N GLN A 49 -0.21 7.66 -12.31
CA GLN A 49 1.21 7.95 -12.45
C GLN A 49 2.05 6.74 -12.87
N MET A 50 1.54 5.51 -12.67
CA MET A 50 2.20 4.27 -13.14
C MET A 50 2.19 4.14 -14.67
N GLY A 51 1.20 4.74 -15.33
CA GLY A 51 0.88 4.52 -16.74
C GLY A 51 0.09 3.23 -16.98
N LYS A 52 -0.55 3.14 -18.16
CA LYS A 52 -1.61 2.16 -18.43
C LYS A 52 -1.21 0.70 -18.20
N GLU A 53 -0.07 0.29 -18.76
CA GLU A 53 0.39 -1.10 -18.67
C GLU A 53 0.80 -1.47 -17.23
N ALA A 54 1.61 -0.65 -16.57
CA ALA A 54 2.05 -0.92 -15.21
C ALA A 54 0.89 -0.83 -14.19
N ALA A 55 -0.06 0.09 -14.38
CA ALA A 55 -1.28 0.15 -13.58
C ALA A 55 -2.12 -1.12 -13.74
N LYS A 56 -2.25 -1.64 -14.97
CA LYS A 56 -2.92 -2.92 -15.23
C LYS A 56 -2.20 -4.06 -14.52
N GLU A 57 -0.88 -4.20 -14.71
CA GLU A 57 -0.05 -5.21 -14.03
C GLU A 57 -0.20 -5.14 -12.50
N PHE A 58 -0.17 -3.94 -11.92
CA PHE A 58 -0.37 -3.74 -10.49
C PHE A 58 -1.75 -4.24 -10.05
N THR A 59 -2.80 -3.81 -10.74
CA THR A 59 -4.17 -4.20 -10.36
C THR A 59 -4.42 -5.70 -10.55
N ASP A 60 -3.87 -6.31 -11.61
CA ASP A 60 -3.93 -7.75 -11.83
C ASP A 60 -3.16 -8.51 -10.74
N TYR A 61 -2.00 -7.98 -10.31
CA TYR A 61 -1.18 -8.54 -9.24
C TYR A 61 -1.94 -8.58 -7.91
N ILE A 62 -2.66 -7.51 -7.56
CA ILE A 62 -3.40 -7.42 -6.28
C ILE A 62 -4.86 -7.92 -6.36
N ALA A 63 -5.36 -8.29 -7.54
CA ALA A 63 -6.74 -8.74 -7.72
C ALA A 63 -7.05 -10.09 -7.06
N GLY A 64 -6.04 -10.89 -6.75
CA GLY A 64 -6.21 -12.18 -6.07
C GLY A 64 -6.53 -12.03 -4.57
N ASP A 65 -7.21 -13.03 -4.01
CA ASP A 65 -7.45 -13.16 -2.56
C ASP A 65 -6.17 -13.61 -1.80
N ASN A 66 -5.07 -12.92 -2.08
CA ASN A 66 -3.77 -13.20 -1.49
C ASN A 66 -3.36 -12.01 -0.61
N GLU A 67 -3.44 -12.19 0.70
CA GLU A 67 -3.06 -11.15 1.67
C GLU A 67 -1.61 -10.65 1.46
N ALA A 68 -0.69 -11.50 1.00
CA ALA A 68 0.67 -11.09 0.71
C ALA A 68 0.74 -10.11 -0.47
N HIS A 69 -0.10 -10.29 -1.49
CA HIS A 69 -0.18 -9.38 -2.63
C HIS A 69 -0.81 -8.04 -2.22
N LEU A 70 -1.86 -8.06 -1.38
CA LEU A 70 -2.44 -6.84 -0.84
C LEU A 70 -1.45 -6.07 0.06
N ASN A 71 -0.70 -6.79 0.90
CA ASN A 71 0.38 -6.21 1.72
C ASN A 71 1.46 -5.57 0.84
N ASN A 72 1.84 -6.22 -0.26
CA ASN A 72 2.77 -5.65 -1.23
C ASN A 72 2.20 -4.42 -1.94
N GLY A 73 0.93 -4.45 -2.33
CA GLY A 73 0.24 -3.29 -2.92
C GLY A 73 0.19 -2.09 -1.97
N ALA A 74 -0.07 -2.34 -0.68
CA ALA A 74 -0.04 -1.32 0.35
C ALA A 74 1.38 -0.74 0.57
N ALA A 75 2.41 -1.59 0.53
CA ALA A 75 3.80 -1.13 0.60
C ALA A 75 4.21 -0.27 -0.61
N VAL A 76 3.76 -0.62 -1.82
CA VAL A 76 3.98 0.22 -3.02
C VAL A 76 3.28 1.57 -2.87
N LEU A 77 2.08 1.61 -2.30
CA LEU A 77 1.37 2.86 -2.00
C LEU A 77 2.12 3.74 -0.98
N LEU A 78 2.66 3.13 0.08
CA LEU A 78 3.51 3.84 1.05
C LEU A 78 4.76 4.41 0.37
N ILE A 79 5.47 3.60 -0.43
CA ILE A 79 6.69 4.03 -1.13
C ILE A 79 6.36 5.21 -2.07
N TRP A 80 5.29 5.10 -2.86
CA TRP A 80 4.85 6.20 -3.73
C TRP A 80 4.52 7.47 -2.94
N GLN A 81 3.84 7.34 -1.81
CA GLN A 81 3.48 8.50 -0.99
C GLN A 81 4.68 9.22 -0.40
N VAL A 82 5.66 8.48 0.11
CA VAL A 82 6.84 9.08 0.74
C VAL A 82 7.84 9.58 -0.31
N LEU A 83 8.05 8.82 -1.38
CA LEU A 83 9.06 9.17 -2.39
C LEU A 83 8.58 10.24 -3.37
N ILE A 84 7.33 10.17 -3.82
CA ILE A 84 6.83 10.96 -4.95
C ILE A 84 5.93 12.10 -4.49
N VAL A 85 5.08 11.86 -3.48
CA VAL A 85 4.06 12.83 -3.07
C VAL A 85 4.59 13.79 -2.00
N ASP A 86 5.06 13.26 -0.88
CA ASP A 86 5.58 14.04 0.24
C ASP A 86 6.51 13.19 1.13
N GLY A 87 7.81 13.51 1.12
CA GLY A 87 8.86 12.86 1.89
C GLY A 87 8.97 13.31 3.36
N SER A 88 8.02 14.10 3.85
CA SER A 88 8.02 14.54 5.25
C SER A 88 7.89 13.36 6.22
N ASP A 89 8.50 13.51 7.40
CA ASP A 89 8.37 12.54 8.49
C ASP A 89 6.91 12.39 8.93
N GLU A 90 6.15 13.48 8.94
CA GLU A 90 4.71 13.49 9.26
C GLU A 90 3.91 12.64 8.27
N ASN A 91 4.12 12.83 6.96
CA ASN A 91 3.44 12.03 5.94
C ASN A 91 3.84 10.56 6.02
N THR A 92 5.13 10.27 6.24
CA THR A 92 5.65 8.91 6.42
C THR A 92 4.95 8.20 7.58
N TRP A 93 4.84 8.86 8.75
CA TRP A 93 4.17 8.29 9.92
C TRP A 93 2.67 8.15 9.75
N ARG A 94 2.04 9.13 9.08
CA ARG A 94 0.62 9.05 8.73
C ARG A 94 0.35 7.80 7.89
N TRP A 95 1.11 7.56 6.83
CA TRP A 95 0.92 6.38 5.98
C TRP A 95 1.33 5.07 6.65
N HIS A 96 2.39 5.07 7.46
CA HIS A 96 2.72 3.94 8.33
C HIS A 96 1.51 3.52 9.17
N SER A 97 0.87 4.49 9.85
CA SER A 97 -0.29 4.23 10.70
C SER A 97 -1.52 3.74 9.92
N VAL A 98 -1.65 4.13 8.64
CA VAL A 98 -2.73 3.65 7.77
C VAL A 98 -2.51 2.17 7.44
N LEU A 99 -1.29 1.78 7.08
CA LEU A 99 -0.92 0.39 6.78
C LEU A 99 -1.11 -0.52 8.00
N THR A 100 -0.57 -0.13 9.16
CA THR A 100 -0.61 -0.97 10.36
C THR A 100 -2.02 -1.12 10.92
N ARG A 101 -2.85 -0.07 10.87
CA ARG A 101 -4.28 -0.16 11.23
C ARG A 101 -5.08 -1.10 10.32
N ALA A 102 -4.64 -1.27 9.07
CA ALA A 102 -5.22 -2.24 8.14
C ALA A 102 -4.69 -3.68 8.33
N GLY A 103 -3.79 -3.89 9.30
CA GLY A 103 -3.18 -5.19 9.60
C GLY A 103 -2.02 -5.56 8.68
N PHE A 104 -1.49 -4.61 7.89
CA PHE A 104 -0.33 -4.85 7.03
C PHE A 104 0.99 -4.76 7.80
N SER A 105 2.05 -5.30 7.19
CA SER A 105 3.39 -5.29 7.78
C SER A 105 3.87 -3.87 8.06
N ALA A 106 4.40 -3.66 9.27
CA ALA A 106 4.97 -2.38 9.68
C ALA A 106 6.29 -2.05 8.97
N THR A 107 7.02 -3.05 8.47
CA THR A 107 8.34 -2.90 7.83
C THR A 107 8.29 -3.15 6.32
N LEU A 108 9.20 -2.49 5.60
CA LEU A 108 9.40 -2.62 4.17
C LEU A 108 10.46 -3.68 3.83
N THR A 109 10.13 -4.57 2.92
CA THR A 109 11.00 -5.66 2.45
C THR A 109 11.68 -5.33 1.12
N ARG A 110 12.79 -6.01 0.82
CA ARG A 110 13.48 -5.86 -0.48
C ARG A 110 12.57 -6.23 -1.66
N GLN A 111 11.70 -7.23 -1.51
CA GLN A 111 10.73 -7.61 -2.54
C GLN A 111 9.77 -6.45 -2.85
N GLN A 112 9.27 -5.76 -1.82
CA GLN A 112 8.36 -4.62 -2.01
C GLN A 112 9.04 -3.45 -2.72
N LEU A 113 10.33 -3.22 -2.49
CA LEU A 113 11.11 -2.25 -3.26
C LEU A 113 11.20 -2.62 -4.73
N LEU A 114 11.48 -3.90 -5.05
CA LEU A 114 11.55 -4.37 -6.43
C LEU A 114 10.19 -4.25 -7.14
N LEU A 115 9.09 -4.54 -6.43
CA LEU A 115 7.74 -4.32 -6.95
C LEU A 115 7.47 -2.83 -7.19
N ALA A 116 7.88 -1.96 -6.27
CA ALA A 116 7.75 -0.52 -6.44
C ALA A 116 8.54 -0.02 -7.66
N LEU A 117 9.79 -0.45 -7.83
CA LEU A 117 10.59 -0.15 -9.03
C LEU A 117 9.90 -0.62 -10.32
N GLY A 118 9.30 -1.82 -10.31
CA GLY A 118 8.61 -2.37 -11.46
C GLY A 118 7.32 -1.63 -11.83
N PHE A 119 6.48 -1.32 -10.84
CA PHE A 119 5.19 -0.67 -11.06
C PHE A 119 5.30 0.84 -11.27
N LEU A 120 6.25 1.50 -10.60
CA LEU A 120 6.50 2.95 -10.71
C LEU A 120 7.55 3.29 -11.76
N ARG A 121 7.91 2.35 -12.64
CA ARG A 121 8.99 2.50 -13.64
C ARG A 121 8.92 3.76 -14.51
N GLN A 122 7.73 4.29 -14.78
CA GLN A 122 7.56 5.53 -15.56
C GLN A 122 7.99 6.80 -14.80
N LEU A 123 8.03 6.73 -13.47
CA LEU A 123 8.53 7.81 -12.62
C LEU A 123 10.06 7.76 -12.46
N GLU A 124 10.71 6.76 -13.07
CA GLU A 124 12.15 6.52 -13.02
C GLU A 124 12.75 6.61 -11.60
N PRO A 125 12.16 5.90 -10.60
CA PRO A 125 12.64 5.97 -9.21
C PRO A 125 14.07 5.46 -9.07
N ASP A 126 14.89 6.19 -8.31
CA ASP A 126 16.28 5.82 -8.07
C ASP A 126 16.41 4.62 -7.11
N SER A 127 17.11 3.58 -7.53
CA SER A 127 17.24 2.34 -6.75
C SER A 127 18.05 2.51 -5.46
N GLN A 128 19.03 3.41 -5.43
CA GLN A 128 19.82 3.70 -4.24
C GLN A 128 18.97 4.49 -3.23
N GLU A 129 18.22 5.48 -3.70
CA GLU A 129 17.29 6.26 -2.90
C GLU A 129 16.21 5.37 -2.25
N LEU A 130 15.60 4.44 -3.01
CA LEU A 130 14.63 3.49 -2.45
C LEU A 130 15.24 2.60 -1.36
N ASN A 131 16.48 2.13 -1.56
CA ASN A 131 17.16 1.32 -0.56
C ASN A 131 17.43 2.13 0.72
N ALA A 132 17.88 3.38 0.58
CA ALA A 132 18.08 4.28 1.71
C ALA A 132 16.75 4.57 2.44
N LEU A 133 15.67 4.83 1.71
CA LEU A 133 14.32 5.02 2.26
C LEU A 133 13.91 3.81 3.10
N ARG A 134 14.08 2.58 2.58
CA ARG A 134 13.74 1.36 3.30
C ARG A 134 14.53 1.22 4.60
N GLU A 135 15.84 1.47 4.56
CA GLU A 135 16.70 1.35 5.74
C GLU A 135 16.32 2.37 6.81
N GLN A 136 16.14 3.63 6.41
CA GLN A 136 15.75 4.70 7.33
C GLN A 136 14.34 4.47 7.91
N TYR A 137 13.37 4.10 7.06
CA TYR A 137 12.01 3.78 7.48
C TYR A 137 11.98 2.62 8.48
N ASN A 138 12.63 1.50 8.15
CA ASN A 138 12.64 0.33 9.02
C ASN A 138 13.37 0.61 10.34
N ALA A 139 14.49 1.33 10.32
CA ALA A 139 15.21 1.70 11.53
C ALA A 139 14.33 2.53 12.48
N ARG A 140 13.60 3.51 11.94
CA ARG A 140 12.68 4.37 12.72
C ARG A 140 11.52 3.57 13.33
N VAL A 141 10.89 2.69 12.55
CA VAL A 141 9.80 1.83 13.03
C VAL A 141 10.28 0.88 14.13
N THR A 142 11.46 0.29 13.98
CA THR A 142 12.04 -0.57 15.01
C THR A 142 12.38 0.20 16.28
N GLN A 143 12.97 1.39 16.17
CA GLN A 143 13.29 2.23 17.33
C GLN A 143 12.03 2.62 18.13
N GLN A 144 10.95 3.02 17.45
CA GLN A 144 9.70 3.36 18.13
C GLN A 144 9.01 2.14 18.76
N GLY A 145 9.05 0.98 18.10
CA GLY A 145 8.54 -0.26 18.71
C GLY A 145 9.25 -0.59 20.03
N VAL A 146 10.58 -0.41 20.06
CA VAL A 146 11.40 -0.60 21.26
C VAL A 146 11.08 0.44 22.34
N GLU A 147 10.86 1.71 21.98
CA GLU A 147 10.50 2.76 22.94
C GLU A 147 9.14 2.50 23.62
N LEU A 148 8.13 2.06 22.85
CA LEU A 148 6.80 1.75 23.38
C LEU A 148 6.80 0.51 24.30
N GLU A 149 7.60 -0.52 23.99
CA GLU A 149 7.81 -1.68 24.87
C GLU A 149 8.59 -1.30 26.15
N GLY A 150 9.55 -0.38 26.04
CA GLY A 150 10.29 0.16 27.18
C GLY A 150 9.43 0.98 28.14
N GLU A 151 8.56 1.84 27.60
CA GLU A 151 7.63 2.66 28.41
C GLU A 151 6.57 1.81 29.11
N THR A 152 5.97 0.84 28.42
CA THR A 152 4.98 -0.08 29.02
C THR A 152 5.60 -0.94 30.13
N THR A 153 6.83 -1.42 29.94
CA THR A 153 7.58 -2.16 30.98
C THR A 153 7.89 -1.26 32.18
N LYS A 154 8.30 -0.01 31.95
CA LYS A 154 8.59 0.96 33.02
C LYS A 154 7.34 1.33 33.81
N VAL A 155 6.21 1.59 33.14
CA VAL A 155 4.93 1.88 33.81
C VAL A 155 4.44 0.68 34.64
N SER A 156 4.53 -0.54 34.10
CA SER A 156 4.17 -1.76 34.84
C SER A 156 5.02 -1.96 36.11
N ASN A 157 6.34 -1.71 36.02
CA ASN A 157 7.24 -1.77 37.16
C ASN A 157 6.96 -0.67 38.20
N LEU A 158 6.62 0.55 37.78
CA LEU A 158 6.27 1.65 38.69
C LEU A 158 4.98 1.36 39.47
N VAL A 159 3.95 0.83 38.82
CA VAL A 159 2.68 0.43 39.47
C VAL A 159 2.92 -0.71 40.48
N SER A 160 3.80 -1.65 40.15
CA SER A 160 4.14 -2.77 41.04
C SER A 160 4.94 -2.32 42.28
N LEU A 161 5.85 -1.35 42.12
CA LEU A 161 6.66 -0.81 43.21
C LEU A 161 5.85 0.08 44.16
N SER A 162 4.91 0.88 43.66
CA SER A 162 4.03 1.68 44.53
C SER A 162 3.11 0.78 45.38
N ALA A 163 2.61 -0.32 44.82
CA ALA A 163 1.75 -1.28 45.54
C ALA A 163 2.48 -2.09 46.64
N TRP A 164 3.82 -2.08 46.64
CA TRP A 164 4.62 -2.67 47.73
C TRP A 164 4.88 -1.65 48.85
N ARG A 165 5.07 -0.38 48.49
CA ARG A 165 5.37 0.71 49.44
C ARG A 165 4.18 1.11 50.33
N ASP A 166 2.94 0.89 49.89
CA ASP A 166 1.75 1.13 50.72
C ASP A 166 1.42 -0.04 51.67
N ARG A 167 2.19 -1.13 51.62
CA ARG A 167 1.97 -2.35 52.42
C ARG A 167 3.00 -2.58 53.53
N HIS A 168 3.94 -1.66 53.73
CA HIS A 168 4.93 -1.67 54.82
C HIS A 168 5.05 -0.26 55.42
#